data_AF-Q1LJF9-F1
#
_entry.id   AF-Q1LJF9-F1
#
_cell.length_a   1.000
_cell.length_b   1.000
_cell.length_c   1.000
_cell.angle_alpha   90.00
_cell.angle_beta   90.00
_cell.angle_gamma   90.00
#
_symmetry.space_group_name_H-M   'P 1'
#
loop_
_entity.id
_entity.type
_entity.pdbx_description
1 polymer ?
#
loop_
_entity_poly.entity_id
_entity_poly.type
_entity_poly.pdbx_seq_one_letter_code
_entity_poly.pdbx_strand_id
1 'polypeptide(L)'
;MGNTNTWKARLQDAGNGSVDRILELPDEVMAVMGWGIGDELELVPSGKGEIRLRKVCPAEESDYSRHLGVTYALLLQLREVTAERDANKLTEIASSIDWSAIASEFETVAGRYRSAVFRHGRRIIRNLRRPYMLYHDCTELAIQVDMLSSAIEDSPSLRATAEKALEEAYHAVLSRETLRGRPPQGAPAASPWPTLEALMEAAEDKRRRGHALQAAAHTGYLNGQRVFLE
;
A
#
# COMPACT_ATOMS: atom_id res chain seq x y z
N MET A 1 4.88 -35.76 1.56
CA MET A 1 4.18 -36.31 0.37
C MET A 1 3.33 -35.19 -0.20
N GLY A 2 3.70 -34.67 -1.37
CA GLY A 2 3.09 -33.46 -1.91
C GLY A 2 1.72 -33.74 -2.51
N ASN A 3 0.68 -33.15 -1.93
CA ASN A 3 -0.61 -33.06 -2.59
C ASN A 3 -0.50 -32.01 -3.69
N THR A 4 -0.34 -32.44 -4.94
CA THR A 4 -0.44 -31.57 -6.11
C THR A 4 -1.91 -31.27 -6.33
N ASN A 5 -2.46 -30.39 -5.50
CA ASN A 5 -3.81 -29.90 -5.69
C ASN A 5 -3.87 -29.18 -7.03
N THR A 6 -4.68 -29.71 -7.94
CA THR A 6 -4.87 -29.14 -9.28
C THR A 6 -6.27 -28.58 -9.35
N TRP A 7 -6.39 -27.29 -9.63
CA TRP A 7 -7.67 -26.61 -9.76
C TRP A 7 -7.87 -26.15 -11.20
N LYS A 8 -9.13 -26.10 -11.63
CA LYS A 8 -9.52 -25.54 -12.92
C LYS A 8 -10.00 -24.10 -12.70
N ALA A 9 -9.43 -23.16 -13.44
CA ALA A 9 -9.82 -21.76 -13.46
C ALA A 9 -10.47 -21.42 -14.81
N ARG A 10 -11.38 -20.44 -14.82
CA ARG A 10 -11.99 -19.95 -16.07
C ARG A 10 -11.16 -18.79 -16.61
N LEU A 11 -10.87 -18.83 -17.90
CA LEU A 11 -10.27 -17.73 -18.64
C LEU A 11 -11.37 -17.09 -19.50
N GLN A 12 -11.75 -15.86 -19.17
CA GLN A 12 -12.80 -15.12 -19.86
C GLN A 12 -12.18 -14.08 -20.81
N ASP A 13 -12.92 -13.75 -21.87
CA ASP A 13 -12.65 -12.59 -22.71
C ASP A 13 -13.05 -11.32 -21.96
N ALA A 14 -12.24 -10.26 -22.03
CA ALA A 14 -12.58 -8.97 -21.45
C ALA A 14 -13.81 -8.31 -22.14
N GLY A 15 -14.25 -8.82 -23.29
CA GLY A 15 -15.54 -8.48 -23.92
C GLY A 15 -15.58 -7.09 -24.56
N ASN A 16 -14.44 -6.40 -24.63
CA ASN A 16 -14.27 -5.05 -25.19
C ASN A 16 -13.58 -5.08 -26.57
N GLY A 17 -13.41 -6.26 -27.18
CA GLY A 17 -12.65 -6.43 -28.42
C GLY A 17 -11.14 -6.30 -28.26
N SER A 18 -10.62 -6.22 -27.01
CA SER A 18 -9.19 -6.33 -26.74
C SER A 18 -8.76 -7.81 -26.69
N VAL A 19 -7.45 -8.03 -26.75
CA VAL A 19 -6.85 -9.37 -26.63
C VAL A 19 -6.71 -9.79 -25.15
N ASP A 20 -7.18 -8.95 -24.22
CA ASP A 20 -7.03 -9.19 -22.80
C ASP A 20 -7.94 -10.33 -22.33
N ARG A 21 -7.41 -11.13 -21.41
CA ARG A 21 -8.11 -12.25 -20.81
C ARG A 21 -8.18 -12.08 -19.31
N ILE A 22 -9.34 -12.38 -18.73
CA ILE A 22 -9.58 -12.34 -17.29
C ILE A 22 -9.46 -13.77 -16.76
N LEU A 23 -8.53 -14.01 -15.85
CA LEU A 23 -8.40 -15.30 -15.16
C LEU A 23 -9.16 -15.24 -13.83
N GLU A 24 -10.22 -16.03 -13.70
CA GLU A 24 -10.97 -16.16 -12.46
C GLU A 24 -10.31 -17.19 -11.54
N LEU A 25 -9.78 -16.72 -10.41
CA LEU A 25 -9.22 -17.57 -9.38
C LEU A 25 -10.34 -18.03 -8.42
N PRO A 26 -10.58 -19.33 -8.26
CA PRO A 26 -11.56 -19.82 -7.30
C PRO A 26 -11.20 -19.42 -5.86
N ASP A 27 -12.22 -19.12 -5.04
CA ASP A 27 -12.04 -18.76 -3.63
C ASP A 27 -11.27 -19.83 -2.86
N GLU A 28 -11.46 -21.10 -3.19
CA GLU A 28 -10.73 -22.23 -2.61
C GLU A 28 -9.22 -22.14 -2.87
N VAL A 29 -8.82 -21.72 -4.08
CA VAL A 29 -7.42 -21.50 -4.43
C VAL A 29 -6.88 -20.32 -3.64
N MET A 30 -7.64 -19.22 -3.59
CA MET A 30 -7.24 -18.04 -2.82
C MET A 30 -7.08 -18.37 -1.34
N ALA A 31 -8.00 -19.13 -0.74
CA ALA A 31 -7.95 -19.53 0.66
C ALA A 31 -6.75 -20.44 0.97
N VAL A 32 -6.52 -21.47 0.14
CA VAL A 32 -5.38 -22.40 0.31
C VAL A 32 -4.05 -21.69 0.14
N MET A 33 -3.98 -20.72 -0.77
CA MET A 33 -2.77 -19.93 -1.02
C MET A 33 -2.60 -18.74 -0.08
N GLY A 34 -3.57 -18.46 0.79
CA GLY A 34 -3.56 -17.31 1.70
C GLY A 34 -3.63 -15.96 0.98
N TRP A 35 -4.31 -15.90 -0.17
CA TRP A 35 -4.50 -14.71 -0.98
C TRP A 35 -5.84 -14.05 -0.65
N GLY A 36 -5.83 -12.72 -0.52
CA GLY A 36 -7.00 -11.88 -0.32
C GLY A 36 -7.22 -10.89 -1.46
N ILE A 37 -8.43 -10.34 -1.53
CA ILE A 37 -8.75 -9.26 -2.46
C ILE A 37 -7.88 -8.04 -2.15
N GLY A 38 -7.17 -7.54 -3.16
CA GLY A 38 -6.24 -6.42 -3.02
C GLY A 38 -4.77 -6.83 -2.83
N ASP A 39 -4.49 -8.13 -2.66
CA ASP A 39 -3.13 -8.66 -2.76
C ASP A 39 -2.59 -8.51 -4.19
N GLU A 40 -1.29 -8.24 -4.29
CA GLU A 40 -0.62 -8.15 -5.59
C GLU A 40 -0.02 -9.50 -5.96
N LEU A 41 -0.30 -9.97 -7.18
CA LEU A 41 0.24 -11.20 -7.74
C LEU A 41 1.14 -10.88 -8.94
N GLU A 42 2.23 -11.61 -9.06
CA GLU A 42 3.18 -11.57 -10.17
C GLU A 42 3.00 -12.81 -11.04
N LEU A 43 2.99 -12.59 -12.35
CA LEU A 43 2.93 -13.62 -13.37
C LEU A 43 4.35 -13.91 -13.85
N VAL A 44 4.86 -15.09 -13.53
CA VAL A 44 6.19 -15.55 -13.98
C VAL A 44 6.01 -16.61 -15.05
N PRO A 45 6.51 -16.39 -16.28
CA PRO A 45 6.52 -17.42 -17.31
C PRO A 45 7.36 -18.61 -16.84
N SER A 46 6.74 -19.79 -16.78
CA SER A 46 7.43 -21.07 -16.64
C SER A 46 7.45 -21.66 -18.04
N GLY A 47 8.63 -21.93 -18.61
CA GLY A 47 8.74 -22.37 -20.01
C GLY A 47 7.77 -23.51 -20.37
N LYS A 48 7.45 -23.65 -21.67
CA LYS A 48 6.41 -24.55 -22.23
C LYS A 48 4.95 -24.07 -22.07
N GLY A 49 4.72 -22.76 -21.99
CA GLY A 49 3.38 -22.19 -21.95
C GLY A 49 2.69 -22.27 -20.59
N GLU A 50 3.46 -22.55 -19.53
CA GLU A 50 2.97 -22.52 -18.17
C GLU A 50 3.13 -21.11 -17.57
N ILE A 51 2.15 -20.68 -16.79
CA ILE A 51 2.21 -19.41 -16.07
C ILE A 51 2.20 -19.73 -14.59
N ARG A 52 3.22 -19.26 -13.86
CA ARG A 52 3.22 -19.32 -12.40
C ARG A 52 2.71 -18.01 -11.83
N LEU A 53 1.74 -18.11 -10.96
CA LEU A 53 1.27 -17.00 -10.13
C LEU A 53 2.00 -17.06 -8.80
N ARG A 54 2.63 -15.96 -8.42
CA ARG A 54 3.27 -15.79 -7.11
C ARG A 54 2.69 -14.55 -6.45
N LYS A 55 2.32 -14.62 -5.18
CA LYS A 55 2.02 -13.41 -4.41
C LYS A 55 3.27 -12.55 -4.33
N VAL A 56 3.18 -11.31 -4.79
CA VAL A 56 4.19 -10.29 -4.54
C VAL A 56 4.07 -9.96 -3.07
N CYS A 57 4.82 -10.69 -2.25
CA CYS A 57 5.25 -10.13 -1.00
C CYS A 57 6.10 -8.92 -1.38
N PRO A 58 5.75 -7.69 -0.95
CA PRO A 58 6.69 -6.59 -1.08
C PRO A 58 8.01 -7.06 -0.45
N ALA A 59 9.02 -7.29 -1.28
CA ALA A 59 10.38 -7.26 -0.78
C ALA A 59 10.50 -5.87 -0.16
N GLU A 60 10.74 -5.83 1.15
CA GLU A 60 10.62 -4.65 2.02
C GLU A 60 9.26 -4.42 2.72
N GLU A 61 8.57 -5.50 3.12
CA GLU A 61 7.99 -5.49 4.48
C GLU A 61 9.14 -5.62 5.48
N SER A 62 9.81 -4.48 5.67
CA SER A 62 10.84 -4.10 6.63
C SER A 62 11.43 -5.20 7.54
N ASP A 63 12.75 -5.13 7.65
CA ASP A 63 13.59 -5.64 8.74
C ASP A 63 13.01 -5.42 10.16
N TYR A 64 11.99 -4.57 10.29
CA TYR A 64 11.23 -4.30 11.50
C TYR A 64 10.52 -5.49 12.15
N SER A 65 9.95 -6.42 11.38
CA SER A 65 9.30 -7.61 11.98
C SER A 65 10.32 -8.55 12.61
N ARG A 66 11.51 -8.66 11.99
CA ARG A 66 12.69 -9.31 12.58
C ARG A 66 13.23 -8.52 13.77
N HIS A 67 13.33 -7.21 13.66
CA HIS A 67 13.78 -6.32 14.72
C HIS A 67 12.89 -6.45 15.96
N LEU A 68 11.57 -6.45 15.78
CA LEU A 68 10.57 -6.71 16.83
C LEU A 68 10.70 -8.10 17.44
N GLY A 69 10.92 -9.13 16.63
CA GLY A 69 11.15 -10.48 17.12
C GLY A 69 12.39 -10.57 18.01
N VAL A 70 13.48 -9.90 17.62
CA VAL A 70 14.72 -9.80 18.39
C VAL A 70 14.51 -8.99 19.67
N THR A 71 13.87 -7.81 19.57
CA THR A 71 13.54 -6.97 20.73
C THR A 71 12.65 -7.69 21.74
N TYR A 72 11.64 -8.43 21.27
CA TYR A 72 10.75 -9.22 22.13
C TYR A 72 11.49 -10.36 22.83
N ALA A 73 12.38 -11.07 22.11
CA ALA A 73 13.23 -12.09 22.71
C ALA A 73 14.15 -11.52 23.81
N LEU A 74 14.75 -10.35 23.57
CA LEU A 74 15.59 -9.66 24.56
C LEU A 74 14.78 -9.20 25.78
N LEU A 75 13.53 -8.75 25.60
CA LEU A 75 12.65 -8.40 26.71
C LEU A 75 12.25 -9.61 27.56
N LEU A 76 12.03 -10.76 26.94
CA LEU A 76 11.80 -12.01 27.66
C LEU A 76 13.04 -12.42 28.49
N GLN A 77 14.22 -12.35 27.88
CA GLN A 77 15.48 -12.62 28.59
C GLN A 77 15.70 -11.63 29.74
N LEU A 78 15.41 -10.33 29.53
CA LEU A 78 15.50 -9.32 30.57
C LEU A 78 14.60 -9.70 31.76
N ARG A 79 13.36 -10.15 31.50
CA ARG A 79 12.42 -10.60 32.53
C ARG A 79 12.94 -11.82 33.31
N GLU A 80 13.53 -12.80 32.61
CA GLU A 80 14.10 -14.00 33.23
C GLU A 80 15.30 -13.65 34.13
N VAL A 81 16.23 -12.84 33.62
CA VAL A 81 17.43 -12.41 34.39
C VAL A 81 17.05 -11.51 35.58
N THR A 82 15.97 -10.72 35.45
CA THR A 82 15.43 -9.96 36.59
C THR A 82 14.99 -10.88 37.73
N ALA A 83 14.42 -12.05 37.41
CA ALA A 83 14.03 -13.04 38.41
C ALA A 83 15.25 -13.70 39.09
N GLU A 84 16.36 -13.85 38.36
CA GLU A 84 17.64 -14.39 38.87
C GLU A 84 18.46 -13.39 39.70
N ARG A 85 18.11 -12.09 39.68
CA ARG A 85 18.80 -10.99 40.37
C ARG A 85 20.28 -10.82 39.98
N ASP A 86 20.66 -11.22 38.77
CA ASP A 86 22.02 -11.01 38.24
C ASP A 86 22.14 -9.61 37.62
N ALA A 87 22.73 -8.68 38.38
CA ALA A 87 22.85 -7.27 37.99
C ALA A 87 23.72 -7.04 36.74
N ASN A 88 24.71 -7.91 36.51
CA ASN A 88 25.64 -7.74 35.38
C ASN A 88 24.95 -8.12 34.07
N LYS A 89 24.29 -9.28 34.04
CA LYS A 89 23.50 -9.71 32.87
C LYS A 89 22.31 -8.78 32.59
N LEU A 90 21.68 -8.24 33.64
CA LEU A 90 20.61 -7.25 33.50
C LEU A 90 21.07 -6.03 32.70
N THR A 91 22.26 -5.50 33.04
CA THR A 91 22.82 -4.30 32.39
C THR A 91 23.20 -4.59 30.94
N GLU A 92 23.77 -5.76 30.67
CA GLU A 92 24.15 -6.20 29.32
C GLU A 92 22.93 -6.34 28.41
N ILE A 93 21.90 -7.07 28.85
CA ILE A 93 20.66 -7.27 28.08
C ILE A 93 19.93 -5.93 27.89
N ALA A 94 19.83 -5.10 28.94
CA ALA A 94 19.21 -3.78 28.84
C ALA A 94 19.92 -2.88 27.83
N SER A 95 21.24 -2.94 27.72
CA SER A 95 22.01 -2.15 26.74
C SER A 95 21.87 -2.66 25.31
N SER A 96 21.51 -3.94 25.14
CA SER A 96 21.29 -4.59 23.85
C SER A 96 19.87 -4.38 23.31
N ILE A 97 18.95 -3.92 24.17
CA ILE A 97 17.58 -3.59 23.80
C ILE A 97 17.57 -2.23 23.10
N ASP A 98 17.00 -2.19 21.90
CA ASP A 98 16.68 -0.95 21.21
C ASP A 98 15.46 -0.28 21.86
N TRP A 99 15.71 0.51 22.90
CA TRP A 99 14.67 1.26 23.60
C TRP A 99 13.96 2.28 22.73
N SER A 100 14.57 2.71 21.62
CA SER A 100 13.94 3.62 20.66
C SER A 100 12.86 2.90 19.84
N ALA A 101 13.13 1.65 19.43
CA ALA A 101 12.13 0.79 18.80
C ALA A 101 10.99 0.47 19.77
N ILE A 102 11.30 0.13 21.02
CA ILE A 102 10.30 -0.10 22.08
C ILE A 102 9.47 1.15 22.33
N ALA A 103 10.07 2.33 22.50
CA ALA A 103 9.32 3.57 22.69
C ALA A 103 8.38 3.85 21.50
N SER A 104 8.84 3.56 20.27
CA SER A 104 8.01 3.71 19.07
C SER A 104 6.83 2.71 18.99
N GLU A 105 6.95 1.55 19.63
CA GLU A 105 5.90 0.53 19.73
C GLU A 105 4.96 0.77 20.92
N PHE A 106 5.49 1.25 22.04
CA PHE A 106 4.74 1.51 23.27
C PHE A 106 3.96 2.83 23.25
N GLU A 107 4.27 3.74 22.32
CA GLU A 107 3.30 4.73 21.81
C GLU A 107 2.12 4.10 21.03
N THR A 108 1.93 2.77 21.13
CA THR A 108 0.76 1.85 20.99
C THR A 108 -0.46 2.15 20.09
N VAL A 109 -0.63 3.35 19.55
CA VAL A 109 -1.39 3.65 18.34
C VAL A 109 -0.44 3.85 17.14
N ALA A 110 0.82 4.23 17.39
CA ALA A 110 1.83 4.51 16.37
C ALA A 110 2.24 3.28 15.53
N GLY A 111 2.30 2.06 16.08
CA GLY A 111 2.68 0.85 15.33
C GLY A 111 1.72 0.48 14.19
N ARG A 112 0.40 0.67 14.37
CA ARG A 112 -0.60 0.43 13.31
C ARG A 112 -0.47 1.44 12.17
N TYR A 113 -0.10 2.67 12.50
CA TYR A 113 -0.09 3.79 11.56
C TYR A 113 1.30 4.24 11.11
N ARG A 114 2.37 3.58 11.57
CA ARG A 114 3.77 3.91 11.21
C ARG A 114 4.00 3.95 9.72
N SER A 115 3.31 3.09 8.98
CA SER A 115 3.33 3.06 7.51
C SER A 115 2.06 3.65 6.88
N ALA A 116 1.11 4.17 7.66
CA ALA A 116 -0.16 4.69 7.13
C ALA A 116 0.06 5.88 6.21
N VAL A 117 0.91 6.85 6.60
CA VAL A 117 1.22 7.99 5.72
C VAL A 117 1.83 7.52 4.41
N PHE A 118 2.84 6.65 4.46
CA PHE A 118 3.45 6.07 3.26
C PHE A 118 2.43 5.27 2.43
N ARG A 119 1.67 4.36 3.06
CA ARG A 119 0.76 3.42 2.39
C ARG A 119 -0.42 4.13 1.73
N HIS A 120 -1.11 4.99 2.48
CA HIS A 120 -2.26 5.75 1.98
C HIS A 120 -1.77 6.86 1.04
N GLY A 121 -0.70 7.57 1.40
CA GLY A 121 -0.05 8.57 0.55
C GLY A 121 0.33 8.00 -0.81
N ARG A 122 0.95 6.82 -0.88
CA ARG A 122 1.30 6.15 -2.15
C ARG A 122 0.06 5.89 -3.02
N ARG A 123 -1.05 5.45 -2.42
CA ARG A 123 -2.31 5.19 -3.13
C ARG A 123 -2.97 6.48 -3.63
N ILE A 124 -2.97 7.52 -2.80
CA ILE A 124 -3.44 8.87 -3.15
C ILE A 124 -2.62 9.43 -4.32
N ILE A 125 -1.28 9.45 -4.19
CA ILE A 125 -0.35 9.92 -5.23
C ILE A 125 -0.58 9.19 -6.54
N ARG A 126 -0.71 7.85 -6.50
CA ARG A 126 -1.01 7.04 -7.69
C ARG A 126 -2.32 7.48 -8.35
N ASN A 127 -3.37 7.72 -7.58
CA ASN A 127 -4.66 8.15 -8.13
C ASN A 127 -4.60 9.61 -8.63
N LEU A 128 -3.87 10.49 -7.95
CA LEU A 128 -3.64 11.86 -8.37
C LEU A 128 -2.88 11.97 -9.71
N ARG A 129 -1.98 11.04 -10.00
CA ARG A 129 -1.22 11.03 -11.26
C ARG A 129 -1.95 10.40 -12.44
N ARG A 130 -3.11 9.76 -12.23
CA ARG A 130 -3.91 9.26 -13.36
C ARG A 130 -4.47 10.43 -14.18
N PRO A 131 -4.44 10.39 -15.51
CA PRO A 131 -5.01 11.46 -16.34
C PRO A 131 -6.54 11.54 -16.20
N TYR A 132 -7.20 10.41 -15.95
CA TYR A 132 -8.63 10.32 -15.73
C TYR A 132 -8.96 9.51 -14.48
N MET A 133 -10.17 9.71 -13.95
CA MET A 133 -10.71 8.96 -12.82
C MET A 133 -12.08 8.39 -13.17
N LEU A 134 -12.28 7.12 -12.84
CA LEU A 134 -13.59 6.48 -12.84
C LEU A 134 -14.27 6.68 -11.49
N TYR A 135 -15.57 6.42 -11.41
CA TYR A 135 -16.33 6.57 -10.15
C TYR A 135 -15.71 5.80 -8.98
N HIS A 136 -15.27 4.55 -9.22
CA HIS A 136 -14.60 3.75 -8.21
C HIS A 136 -13.25 4.34 -7.80
N ASP A 137 -12.54 5.03 -8.69
CA ASP A 137 -11.29 5.72 -8.35
C ASP A 137 -11.56 6.92 -7.43
N CYS A 138 -12.64 7.67 -7.66
CA CYS A 138 -13.04 8.78 -6.79
C CYS A 138 -13.40 8.28 -5.39
N THR A 139 -14.10 7.15 -5.33
CA THR A 139 -14.47 6.49 -4.07
C THR A 139 -13.23 5.95 -3.35
N GLU A 140 -12.32 5.28 -4.06
CA GLU A 140 -11.05 4.80 -3.51
C GLU A 140 -10.23 5.99 -2.97
N LEU A 141 -10.14 7.09 -3.74
CA LEU A 141 -9.43 8.29 -3.32
C LEU A 141 -9.99 8.86 -2.01
N ALA A 142 -11.32 8.97 -1.90
CA ALA A 142 -11.98 9.43 -0.67
C ALA A 142 -11.65 8.52 0.53
N ILE A 143 -11.77 7.20 0.36
CA ILE A 143 -11.43 6.22 1.40
C ILE A 143 -9.97 6.39 1.83
N GLN A 144 -9.03 6.55 0.90
CA GLN A 144 -7.62 6.71 1.26
C GLN A 144 -7.35 8.02 1.99
N VAL A 145 -8.03 9.11 1.62
CA VAL A 145 -7.94 10.40 2.32
C VAL A 145 -8.49 10.26 3.74
N ASP A 146 -9.68 9.67 3.91
CA ASP A 146 -10.30 9.49 5.24
C ASP A 146 -9.44 8.60 6.15
N MET A 147 -8.87 7.51 5.61
CA MET A 147 -7.96 6.64 6.37
C MET A 147 -6.67 7.36 6.77
N LEU A 148 -6.13 8.21 5.88
CA LEU A 148 -4.94 9.00 6.19
C LEU A 148 -5.24 10.05 7.27
N SER A 149 -6.34 10.80 7.14
CA SER A 149 -6.80 11.77 8.13
C SER A 149 -6.97 11.12 9.50
N SER A 150 -7.71 10.01 9.56
CA SER A 150 -7.96 9.28 10.81
C SER A 150 -6.65 8.83 11.45
N ALA A 151 -5.69 8.33 10.66
CA ALA A 151 -4.38 7.91 11.16
C ALA A 151 -3.60 9.09 11.78
N ILE A 152 -3.67 10.27 11.20
CA ILE A 152 -2.97 11.47 11.69
C ILE A 152 -3.66 12.04 12.93
N GLU A 153 -5.00 12.01 12.98
CA GLU A 153 -5.78 12.40 14.15
C GLU A 153 -5.51 11.46 15.34
N ASP A 154 -5.50 10.16 15.09
CA ASP A 154 -5.21 9.12 16.08
C ASP A 154 -3.76 9.17 16.59
N SER A 155 -2.83 9.63 15.74
CA SER A 155 -1.39 9.66 16.05
C SER A 155 -0.73 10.94 15.53
N PRO A 156 -0.82 12.06 16.28
CA PRO A 156 -0.26 13.34 15.88
C PRO A 156 1.26 13.31 15.63
N SER A 157 1.99 12.37 16.25
CA SER A 157 3.42 12.15 16.01
C SER A 157 3.74 11.81 14.54
N LEU A 158 2.79 11.23 13.79
CA LEU A 158 2.97 10.94 12.37
C LEU A 158 3.14 12.22 11.54
N ARG A 159 2.54 13.33 11.97
CA ARG A 159 2.64 14.63 11.30
C ARG A 159 4.09 15.10 11.19
N ALA A 160 4.92 14.84 12.21
CA ALA A 160 6.33 15.21 12.21
C ALA A 160 7.16 14.44 11.16
N THR A 161 6.70 13.25 10.76
CA THR A 161 7.38 12.40 9.78
C THR A 161 6.68 12.35 8.42
N ALA A 162 5.54 13.02 8.28
CA ALA A 162 4.63 12.83 7.16
C ALA A 162 5.26 13.21 5.81
N GLU A 163 5.93 14.35 5.75
CA GLU A 163 6.54 14.88 4.52
C GLU A 163 7.60 13.92 3.96
N LYS A 164 8.48 13.43 4.83
CA LYS A 164 9.48 12.42 4.44
C LYS A 164 8.82 11.15 3.91
N ALA A 165 7.79 10.65 4.59
CA ALA A 165 7.06 9.45 4.18
C ALA A 165 6.32 9.65 2.84
N LEU A 166 5.83 10.86 2.56
CA LEU A 166 5.17 11.22 1.30
C LEU A 166 6.17 11.31 0.15
N GLU A 167 7.37 11.85 0.39
CA GLU A 167 8.44 11.87 -0.63
C GLU A 167 8.89 10.45 -0.99
N GLU A 168 9.10 9.59 0.01
CA GLU A 168 9.38 8.17 -0.21
C GLU A 168 8.25 7.47 -0.99
N ALA A 169 6.99 7.78 -0.66
CA ALA A 169 5.83 7.25 -1.37
C ALA A 169 5.78 7.72 -2.84
N TYR A 170 6.12 8.98 -3.11
CA TYR A 170 6.19 9.53 -4.47
C TYR A 170 7.20 8.80 -5.33
N HIS A 171 8.44 8.64 -4.83
CA HIS A 171 9.48 7.91 -5.54
C HIS A 171 9.12 6.43 -5.75
N ALA A 172 8.44 5.80 -4.79
CA ALA A 172 7.95 4.43 -4.95
C ALA A 172 6.93 4.32 -6.10
N VAL A 173 6.07 5.32 -6.31
CA VAL A 173 5.14 5.35 -7.46
C VAL A 173 5.91 5.49 -8.78
N LEU A 174 6.88 6.43 -8.86
CA LEU A 174 7.69 6.65 -10.06
C LEU A 174 8.50 5.42 -10.48
N SER A 175 9.18 4.79 -9.52
CA SER A 175 9.97 3.57 -9.75
C SER A 175 9.09 2.45 -10.33
N ARG A 176 7.88 2.30 -9.82
CA ARG A 176 6.95 1.25 -10.26
C ARG A 176 6.34 1.53 -11.63
N GLU A 177 6.08 2.78 -11.98
CA GLU A 177 5.65 3.15 -13.34
C GLU A 177 6.76 2.87 -14.37
N THR A 178 8.01 3.18 -14.00
CA THR A 178 9.19 2.89 -14.82
C THR A 178 9.31 1.39 -15.11
N LEU A 179 9.11 0.54 -14.10
CA LEU A 179 9.08 -0.93 -14.26
C LEU A 179 7.96 -1.43 -15.17
N ARG A 180 6.84 -0.69 -15.29
CA ARG A 180 5.71 -1.04 -16.17
C ARG A 180 5.88 -0.52 -17.60
N GLY A 181 7.07 -0.02 -17.96
CA GLY A 181 7.33 0.51 -19.30
C GLY A 181 6.58 1.82 -19.59
N ARG A 182 6.01 2.48 -18.57
CA ARG A 182 5.59 3.88 -18.66
C ARG A 182 6.77 4.71 -18.17
N PRO A 183 7.63 5.23 -19.06
CA PRO A 183 8.69 6.10 -18.60
C PRO A 183 8.03 7.29 -17.88
N PRO A 184 8.61 7.78 -16.77
CA PRO A 184 8.10 8.95 -16.04
C PRO A 184 8.34 10.25 -16.84
N GLN A 185 8.10 10.24 -18.16
CA GLN A 185 8.32 11.37 -19.05
C GLN A 185 7.48 12.55 -18.58
N GLY A 186 8.15 13.58 -18.08
CA GLY A 186 7.54 14.81 -17.57
C GLY A 186 7.18 14.82 -16.09
N ALA A 187 7.42 13.73 -15.33
CA ALA A 187 7.22 13.78 -13.88
C ALA A 187 8.36 14.58 -13.22
N PRO A 188 8.05 15.54 -12.33
CA PRO A 188 9.07 16.29 -11.62
C PRO A 188 9.90 15.39 -10.72
N ALA A 189 11.18 15.77 -10.51
CA ALA A 189 12.09 15.01 -9.66
C ALA A 189 11.62 14.95 -8.20
N ALA A 190 10.99 16.02 -7.71
CA ALA A 190 10.37 16.10 -6.39
C ALA A 190 8.86 15.95 -6.49
N SER A 191 8.21 15.54 -5.39
CA SER A 191 6.76 15.47 -5.31
C SER A 191 6.12 16.84 -5.60
N PRO A 192 5.10 16.93 -6.49
CA PRO A 192 4.28 18.14 -6.64
C PRO A 192 3.51 18.51 -5.37
N TRP A 193 3.40 17.57 -4.43
CA TRP A 193 2.70 17.70 -3.16
C TRP A 193 3.71 17.46 -2.03
N PRO A 194 4.52 18.49 -1.68
CA PRO A 194 5.61 18.32 -0.72
C PRO A 194 5.10 18.21 0.72
N THR A 195 3.89 18.68 1.00
CA THR A 195 3.27 18.63 2.32
C THR A 195 2.04 17.75 2.32
N LEU A 196 1.68 17.26 3.51
CA LEU A 196 0.45 16.52 3.73
C LEU A 196 -0.78 17.35 3.35
N GLU A 197 -0.83 18.62 3.74
CA GLU A 197 -1.91 19.53 3.39
C GLU A 197 -2.06 19.69 1.88
N ALA A 198 -0.95 19.90 1.16
CA ALA A 198 -0.97 20.03 -0.29
C ALA A 198 -1.47 18.75 -0.98
N LEU A 199 -1.09 17.58 -0.45
CA LEU A 199 -1.57 16.30 -0.97
C LEU A 199 -3.07 16.12 -0.74
N MET A 200 -3.55 16.44 0.46
CA MET A 200 -4.96 16.34 0.82
C MET A 200 -5.82 17.31 0.01
N GLU A 201 -5.37 18.56 -0.16
CA GLU A 201 -6.04 19.56 -0.98
C GLU A 201 -6.14 19.12 -2.44
N ALA A 202 -5.05 18.60 -3.00
CA ALA A 202 -5.05 18.07 -4.36
C ALA A 202 -5.98 16.87 -4.53
N ALA A 203 -6.02 15.96 -3.55
CA ALA A 203 -6.91 14.81 -3.54
C ALA A 203 -8.38 15.25 -3.54
N GLU A 204 -8.71 16.23 -2.71
CA GLU A 204 -10.07 16.76 -2.60
C GLU A 204 -10.49 17.55 -3.84
N ASP A 205 -9.61 18.37 -4.41
CA ASP A 205 -9.85 19.04 -5.69
C ASP A 205 -10.14 18.03 -6.81
N LYS A 206 -9.30 16.99 -6.91
CA LYS A 206 -9.49 15.97 -7.93
C LYS A 206 -10.78 15.17 -7.73
N ARG A 207 -11.14 14.88 -6.48
CA ARG A 207 -12.42 14.24 -6.11
C ARG A 207 -13.61 15.11 -6.53
N ARG A 208 -13.58 16.41 -6.21
CA ARG A 208 -14.62 17.37 -6.62
C ARG A 208 -14.78 17.43 -8.14
N ARG A 209 -13.67 17.50 -8.89
CA ARG A 209 -13.70 17.45 -10.36
C ARG A 209 -14.30 16.15 -10.89
N GLY A 210 -13.92 15.01 -10.31
CA GLY A 210 -14.48 13.70 -10.67
C GLY A 210 -15.99 13.62 -10.47
N HIS A 211 -16.50 14.08 -9.32
CA HIS A 211 -17.94 14.14 -9.06
C HIS A 211 -18.67 15.13 -9.98
N ALA A 212 -18.10 16.30 -10.25
CA ALA A 212 -18.68 17.28 -11.16
C ALA A 212 -18.82 16.72 -12.58
N LEU A 213 -17.80 16.02 -13.08
CA LEU A 213 -17.84 15.34 -14.38
C LEU A 213 -18.89 14.23 -14.40
N GLN A 214 -19.04 13.47 -13.32
CA GLN A 214 -20.07 12.45 -13.23
C GLN A 214 -21.48 13.05 -13.20
N ALA A 215 -21.69 14.14 -12.46
CA ALA A 215 -22.95 14.87 -12.44
C ALA A 215 -23.27 15.46 -13.82
N ALA A 216 -22.26 16.01 -14.50
CA ALA A 216 -22.35 16.50 -15.88
C ALA A 216 -22.60 15.36 -16.88
N ALA A 217 -22.05 14.17 -16.66
CA ALA A 217 -22.35 13.00 -17.47
C ALA A 217 -23.79 12.52 -17.23
N HIS A 218 -24.27 12.46 -15.98
CA HIS A 218 -25.66 12.07 -15.70
C HIS A 218 -26.68 13.08 -16.23
N THR A 219 -26.37 14.37 -16.19
CA THR A 219 -27.21 15.43 -16.81
C THR A 219 -27.02 15.52 -18.32
N GLY A 220 -25.83 15.21 -18.84
CA GLY A 220 -25.46 15.20 -20.26
C GLY A 220 -25.81 13.91 -21.00
N TYR A 221 -26.10 12.81 -20.31
CA TYR A 221 -26.77 11.63 -20.89
C TYR A 221 -28.23 11.92 -21.27
N LEU A 222 -28.77 13.09 -20.90
CA LEU A 222 -29.97 13.65 -21.54
C LEU A 222 -29.66 14.35 -22.89
N ASN A 223 -28.38 14.54 -23.26
CA ASN A 223 -27.94 15.28 -24.47
C ASN A 223 -26.68 14.70 -25.18
N GLY A 224 -26.40 13.40 -25.09
CA GLY A 224 -25.66 12.65 -26.12
C GLY A 224 -24.20 13.00 -26.47
N GLN A 225 -23.40 13.69 -25.63
CA GLN A 225 -21.96 13.90 -25.91
C GLN A 225 -21.05 13.54 -24.73
N ARG A 226 -19.99 12.75 -25.00
CA ARG A 226 -18.92 12.41 -24.05
C ARG A 226 -17.93 13.57 -23.94
N VAL A 227 -17.70 14.06 -22.73
CA VAL A 227 -16.69 15.09 -22.45
C VAL A 227 -15.39 14.41 -22.04
N PHE A 228 -14.30 14.71 -22.74
CA PHE A 228 -12.93 14.38 -22.36
C PHE A 228 -12.27 15.63 -21.77
N LEU A 229 -11.43 15.46 -20.75
CA LEU A 229 -10.55 16.51 -20.25
C LEU A 229 -9.09 16.12 -20.51
N GLU A 230 -8.32 17.08 -21.02
CA GLU A 230 -6.86 17.14 -20.95
C GLU A 230 -6.39 17.54 -19.55
#